data_AF-A0A7S4M9Q6-F1
#
_entry.id   AF-A0A7S4M9Q6-F1
#
_cell.length_a   1.000
_cell.length_b   1.000
_cell.length_c   1.000
_cell.angle_alpha   90.00
_cell.angle_beta   90.00
_cell.angle_gamma   90.00
#
_symmetry.space_group_name_H-M   'P 1'
#
loop_
_entity.id
_entity.type
_entity.pdbx_description
1 polymer ?
#
loop_
_entity_poly.entity_id
_entity_poly.type
_entity_poly.pdbx_seq_one_letter_code
_entity_poly.pdbx_strand_id
1 'polypeptide(L)'
;MSTRRNLNRIGILLLIMSSATPLCEGLITPPSSPASRLLEMIVPNGAGGCSAVALPGVHDALSAKIFANAGAKALFLSGFGVSACRLGEPDAGVLTLSEMEDAARSVVSAAGGASGGIPVIVDGDTGYGGGAHIRRAGRGLAAAGAGGRSSW
;
A
#
# COMPACT_ATOMS: atom_id res chain seq x y z
N MET A 1 -34.86 -14.69 11.14
CA MET A 1 -33.71 -15.40 10.50
C MET A 1 -33.19 -14.53 9.37
N SER A 2 -32.06 -13.86 9.55
CA SER A 2 -31.37 -13.16 8.46
C SER A 2 -29.87 -13.19 8.74
N THR A 3 -29.13 -13.56 7.70
CA THR A 3 -27.90 -14.35 7.75
C THR A 3 -26.68 -13.47 7.99
N ARG A 4 -25.99 -13.62 9.13
CA ARG A 4 -24.61 -13.11 9.32
C ARG A 4 -23.71 -13.83 8.30
N ARG A 5 -23.32 -13.14 7.23
CA ARG A 5 -22.32 -13.66 6.29
C ARG A 5 -20.93 -13.45 6.86
N ASN A 6 -20.22 -14.57 6.93
CA ASN A 6 -18.88 -14.80 7.42
C ASN A 6 -17.86 -14.07 6.52
N LEU A 7 -17.20 -13.03 7.03
CA LEU A 7 -16.23 -12.16 6.34
C LEU A 7 -14.80 -12.74 6.32
N ASN A 8 -14.65 -14.07 6.29
CA ASN A 8 -13.35 -14.75 6.33
C ASN A 8 -12.87 -15.26 4.96
N ARG A 9 -12.94 -14.45 3.89
CA ARG A 9 -12.28 -14.80 2.61
C ARG A 9 -11.82 -13.54 1.85
N ILE A 10 -10.51 -13.51 1.58
CA ILE A 10 -9.76 -12.56 0.73
C ILE A 10 -9.64 -11.16 1.35
N GLY A 11 -8.63 -10.98 2.20
CA GLY A 11 -8.27 -9.68 2.74
C GLY A 11 -6.98 -9.18 2.09
N ILE A 12 -7.06 -8.47 0.98
CA ILE A 12 -6.10 -7.41 0.69
C ILE A 12 -6.27 -6.40 1.83
N LEU A 13 -5.28 -6.29 2.71
CA LEU A 13 -5.29 -5.28 3.76
C LEU A 13 -5.00 -3.91 3.13
N LEU A 14 -6.00 -3.34 2.48
CA LEU A 14 -6.00 -1.94 2.07
C LEU A 14 -6.18 -1.10 3.34
N LEU A 15 -5.08 -0.66 3.95
CA LEU A 15 -5.12 0.14 5.17
C LEU A 15 -5.48 1.60 4.85
N ILE A 16 -6.76 1.83 4.55
CA ILE A 16 -7.38 3.17 4.51
C ILE A 16 -8.46 3.17 5.60
N MET A 17 -8.09 3.62 6.80
CA MET A 17 -9.06 3.78 7.89
C MET A 17 -9.79 5.12 7.75
N SER A 18 -11.10 5.02 7.45
CA SER A 18 -12.07 6.11 7.48
C SER A 18 -12.24 6.66 8.89
N SER A 19 -12.33 7.99 9.01
CA SER A 19 -12.40 8.75 10.26
C SER A 19 -13.78 8.66 10.92
N ALA A 20 -13.93 7.85 11.97
CA ALA A 20 -15.10 7.94 12.87
C ALA A 20 -14.85 7.38 14.30
N THR A 21 -13.64 7.49 14.86
CA THR A 21 -13.39 7.10 16.25
C THR A 21 -12.54 8.15 17.00
N PRO A 22 -12.89 8.51 18.25
CA PRO A 22 -12.30 9.63 19.00
C PRO A 22 -10.95 9.27 19.66
N LEU A 23 -10.06 8.57 18.95
CA LEU A 23 -8.71 8.21 19.42
C LEU A 23 -7.62 9.12 18.81
N CYS A 24 -7.99 10.31 18.32
CA CYS A 24 -7.17 11.16 17.45
C CYS A 24 -6.05 11.99 18.13
N GLU A 25 -5.80 11.88 19.42
CA GLU A 25 -4.88 12.80 20.13
C GLU A 25 -3.37 12.58 19.87
N GLY A 26 -2.98 11.60 19.04
CA GLY A 26 -1.56 11.28 18.76
C GLY A 26 -1.19 11.17 17.27
N LEU A 27 -2.02 11.69 16.38
CA LEU A 27 -2.15 11.25 14.99
C LEU A 27 -1.43 12.14 13.94
N ILE A 28 -0.14 12.45 14.13
CA ILE A 28 0.59 13.31 13.17
C ILE A 28 1.29 12.45 12.10
N THR A 29 0.67 12.27 10.93
CA THR A 29 1.46 12.00 9.72
C THR A 29 2.22 13.28 9.36
N PRO A 30 3.53 13.23 9.08
CA PRO A 30 4.21 14.45 8.66
C PRO A 30 3.57 14.96 7.36
N PRO A 31 3.28 16.27 7.25
CA PRO A 31 2.46 16.86 6.18
C PRO A 31 3.00 16.71 4.75
N SER A 32 4.15 16.05 4.57
CA SER A 32 4.78 15.77 3.27
C SER A 32 5.01 14.28 3.00
N SER A 33 4.48 13.38 3.83
CA SER A 33 4.66 11.94 3.63
C SER A 33 3.93 11.44 2.37
N PRO A 34 4.40 10.35 1.71
CA PRO A 34 3.64 9.69 0.65
C PRO A 34 2.21 9.33 1.05
N ALA A 35 2.00 8.92 2.31
CA ALA A 35 0.68 8.59 2.83
C ALA A 35 -0.25 9.81 2.90
N SER A 36 0.26 10.96 3.36
CA SER A 36 -0.51 12.22 3.39
C SER A 36 -0.93 12.65 1.99
N ARG A 37 -0.01 12.57 1.02
CA ARG A 37 -0.29 12.89 -0.39
C ARG A 37 -1.33 11.96 -1.02
N LEU A 38 -1.32 10.68 -0.66
CA LEU A 38 -2.35 9.72 -1.10
C LEU A 38 -3.71 10.01 -0.47
N LEU A 39 -3.75 10.34 0.83
CA LEU A 39 -4.98 10.70 1.53
C LEU A 39 -5.61 11.97 0.96
N GLU A 40 -4.82 12.97 0.62
CA GLU A 40 -5.30 14.19 -0.07
C GLU A 40 -5.96 13.90 -1.42
N MET A 41 -5.53 12.85 -2.13
CA MET A 41 -6.15 12.44 -3.40
C MET A 41 -7.48 11.70 -3.21
N ILE A 42 -7.64 10.98 -2.10
CA ILE A 42 -8.77 10.08 -1.85
C ILE A 42 -9.87 10.75 -1.01
N VAL A 43 -9.50 11.61 -0.05
CA VAL A 43 -10.44 12.29 0.85
C VAL A 43 -11.02 13.52 0.14
N PRO A 44 -12.34 13.57 -0.14
CA PRO A 44 -12.95 14.69 -0.85
C PRO A 44 -12.90 15.98 -0.02
N ASN A 45 -12.35 17.05 -0.60
CA ASN A 45 -12.49 18.40 -0.06
C ASN A 45 -13.86 19.00 -0.44
N GLY A 46 -14.94 18.53 0.20
CA GLY A 46 -16.18 19.30 0.33
C GLY A 46 -17.12 19.45 -0.88
N ALA A 47 -16.98 18.70 -1.98
CA ALA A 47 -17.98 18.68 -3.05
C ALA A 47 -18.53 17.26 -3.24
N GLY A 48 -19.86 17.11 -3.19
CA GLY A 48 -20.60 15.83 -3.12
C GLY A 48 -20.52 14.92 -4.35
N GLY A 49 -19.31 14.57 -4.81
CA GLY A 49 -19.04 13.59 -5.86
C GLY A 49 -18.04 12.53 -5.39
N CYS A 50 -18.10 11.33 -5.98
CA CYS A 50 -17.13 10.27 -5.76
C CYS A 50 -15.85 10.58 -6.58
N SER A 51 -14.75 10.92 -5.91
CA SER A 51 -13.42 11.00 -6.55
C SER A 51 -12.79 9.60 -6.60
N ALA A 52 -12.21 9.24 -7.75
CA ALA A 52 -11.50 7.98 -7.93
C ALA A 52 -10.06 8.25 -8.39
N VAL A 53 -9.09 7.59 -7.75
CA VAL A 53 -7.68 7.68 -8.11
C VAL A 53 -7.29 6.40 -8.85
N ALA A 54 -6.81 6.53 -10.09
CA ALA A 54 -6.29 5.40 -10.84
C ALA A 54 -4.92 4.98 -10.29
N LEU A 55 -4.77 3.69 -9.99
CA LEU A 55 -3.57 3.08 -9.43
C LEU A 55 -3.10 1.94 -10.34
N PRO A 56 -2.17 2.19 -11.28
CA PRO A 56 -1.59 1.13 -12.09
C PRO A 56 -0.89 0.09 -11.20
N GLY A 57 -1.17 -1.18 -11.47
CA GLY A 57 -0.50 -2.31 -10.84
C GLY A 57 0.91 -2.48 -11.38
N VAL A 58 1.91 -2.46 -10.49
CA VAL A 58 3.33 -2.66 -10.79
C VAL A 58 3.88 -3.83 -9.97
N HIS A 59 4.97 -4.43 -10.42
CA HIS A 59 5.61 -5.57 -9.77
C HIS A 59 7.14 -5.47 -9.71
N ASP A 60 7.74 -4.52 -10.42
CA ASP A 60 9.18 -4.30 -10.46
C ASP A 60 9.53 -2.81 -10.72
N ALA A 61 10.82 -2.50 -10.66
CA ALA A 61 11.31 -1.13 -10.89
C ALA A 61 11.05 -0.63 -12.32
N LEU A 62 11.04 -1.52 -13.32
CA LEU A 62 10.83 -1.15 -14.72
C LEU A 62 9.38 -0.71 -14.96
N SER A 63 8.41 -1.53 -14.54
CA SER A 63 6.98 -1.19 -14.60
C SER A 63 6.68 0.10 -13.84
N ALA A 64 7.30 0.31 -12.68
CA ALA A 64 7.18 1.56 -11.92
C ALA A 64 7.68 2.78 -12.72
N LYS A 65 8.86 2.71 -13.35
CA LYS A 65 9.38 3.80 -14.20
C LYS A 65 8.48 4.10 -15.39
N ILE A 66 7.93 3.05 -16.03
CA ILE A 66 7.05 3.21 -17.19
C ILE A 66 5.81 4.03 -16.80
N PHE A 67 5.12 3.64 -15.72
CA PHE A 67 3.93 4.37 -15.28
C PHE A 67 4.25 5.74 -14.69
N ALA A 68 5.39 5.89 -14.03
CA ALA A 68 5.85 7.19 -13.56
C ALA A 68 6.04 8.18 -14.74
N ASN A 69 6.70 7.73 -15.80
CA ASN A 69 6.91 8.53 -17.01
C ASN A 69 5.62 8.76 -17.79
N ALA A 70 4.65 7.84 -17.70
CA ALA A 70 3.31 8.01 -18.26
C ALA A 70 2.42 8.99 -17.45
N GLY A 71 2.93 9.55 -16.35
CA GLY A 71 2.23 10.57 -15.56
C GLY A 71 1.27 10.02 -14.51
N ALA A 72 1.44 8.75 -14.09
CA ALA A 72 0.67 8.18 -12.98
C ALA A 72 0.79 9.03 -11.71
N LYS A 73 -0.33 9.18 -10.98
CA LYS A 73 -0.38 9.99 -9.74
C LYS A 73 -0.07 9.19 -8.49
N ALA A 74 -0.31 7.89 -8.54
CA ALA A 74 0.04 6.91 -7.52
C ALA A 74 0.18 5.53 -8.19
N LEU A 75 0.88 4.60 -7.53
CA LEU A 75 1.10 3.24 -8.01
C LEU A 75 0.61 2.23 -6.97
N PHE A 76 0.31 1.02 -7.42
CA PHE A 76 0.03 -0.12 -6.55
C PHE A 76 1.03 -1.25 -6.83
N LEU A 77 1.86 -1.60 -5.85
CA LEU A 77 2.74 -2.75 -5.90
C LEU A 77 1.96 -4.00 -5.52
N SER A 78 1.75 -4.89 -6.49
CA SER A 78 0.94 -6.10 -6.36
C SER A 78 1.75 -7.28 -5.83
N GLY A 79 1.29 -7.95 -4.76
CA GLY A 79 1.91 -9.18 -4.25
C GLY A 79 1.86 -10.32 -5.26
N PHE A 80 0.72 -10.52 -5.91
CA PHE A 80 0.58 -11.47 -7.02
C PHE A 80 1.64 -11.22 -8.12
N GLY A 81 1.78 -9.98 -8.57
CA GLY A 81 2.73 -9.63 -9.63
C GLY A 81 4.18 -9.87 -9.20
N VAL A 82 4.52 -9.55 -7.95
CA VAL A 82 5.85 -9.82 -7.40
C VAL A 82 6.11 -11.32 -7.32
N SER A 83 5.15 -12.11 -6.81
CA SER A 83 5.30 -13.58 -6.75
C SER A 83 5.50 -14.18 -8.14
N ALA A 84 4.66 -13.80 -9.11
CA ALA A 84 4.72 -14.32 -10.47
C ALA A 84 6.03 -13.95 -11.18
N CYS A 85 6.47 -12.69 -11.08
CA CYS A 85 7.62 -12.21 -11.84
C CYS A 85 8.96 -12.49 -11.15
N ARG A 86 9.01 -12.48 -9.81
CA ARG A 86 10.25 -12.68 -9.05
C ARG A 86 10.52 -14.14 -8.75
N LEU A 87 9.48 -14.89 -8.40
CA LEU A 87 9.61 -16.28 -7.97
C LEU A 87 9.19 -17.28 -9.07
N GLY A 88 8.37 -16.84 -10.03
CA GLY A 88 7.74 -17.77 -10.98
C GLY A 88 6.62 -18.60 -10.35
N GLU A 89 6.08 -18.14 -9.21
CA GLU A 89 5.18 -18.91 -8.36
C GLU A 89 3.79 -18.25 -8.24
N PRO A 90 2.72 -19.03 -7.99
CA PRO A 90 1.38 -18.49 -7.80
C PRO A 90 1.26 -17.69 -6.50
N ASP A 91 0.23 -16.85 -6.42
CA ASP A 91 -0.13 -16.12 -5.21
C ASP A 91 -0.81 -17.04 -4.18
N ALA A 92 0.04 -17.80 -3.50
CA ALA A 92 -0.34 -18.82 -2.51
C ALA A 92 0.36 -18.60 -1.16
N GLY A 93 0.80 -17.37 -0.87
CA GLY A 93 1.53 -17.03 0.35
C GLY A 93 2.96 -17.55 0.40
N VAL A 94 3.55 -17.85 -0.77
CA VAL A 94 4.96 -18.25 -0.91
C VAL A 94 5.91 -17.06 -0.79
N LEU A 95 5.45 -15.87 -1.18
CA LEU A 95 6.23 -14.64 -1.12
C LEU A 95 6.42 -14.21 0.34
N THR A 96 7.68 -14.00 0.73
CA THR A 96 8.03 -13.58 2.09
C THR A 96 7.97 -12.06 2.25
N LEU A 97 7.80 -11.60 3.50
CA LEU A 97 7.86 -10.16 3.82
C LEU A 97 9.16 -9.51 3.33
N SER A 98 10.30 -10.17 3.48
CA SER A 98 11.60 -9.61 3.07
C SER A 98 11.69 -9.42 1.55
N GLU A 99 11.16 -10.35 0.77
CA GLU A 99 11.10 -10.23 -0.69
C GLU A 99 10.15 -9.11 -1.14
N MET A 100 9.01 -8.96 -0.44
CA MET A 100 8.09 -7.85 -0.67
C MET A 100 8.73 -6.50 -0.31
N GLU A 101 9.43 -6.40 0.83
CA GLU A 101 10.15 -5.19 1.23
C GLU A 101 11.26 -4.81 0.23
N ASP A 102 11.98 -5.79 -0.32
CA ASP A 102 12.96 -5.57 -1.39
C ASP A 102 12.32 -5.02 -2.67
N ALA A 103 11.19 -5.62 -3.08
CA ALA A 103 10.43 -5.16 -4.24
C ALA A 103 9.93 -3.74 -4.02
N ALA A 104 9.39 -3.45 -2.83
CA ALA A 104 8.92 -2.13 -2.43
C ALA A 104 10.05 -1.08 -2.50
N ARG A 105 11.22 -1.36 -1.93
CA ARG A 105 12.38 -0.44 -2.01
C ARG A 105 12.75 -0.10 -3.45
N SER A 106 12.80 -1.11 -4.31
CA SER A 106 13.17 -0.95 -5.72
C SER A 106 12.14 -0.13 -6.50
N VAL A 107 10.86 -0.42 -6.30
CA VAL A 107 9.73 0.28 -6.92
C VAL A 107 9.64 1.73 -6.45
N VAL A 108 9.74 1.98 -5.14
CA VAL A 108 9.68 3.33 -4.58
C VAL A 108 10.87 4.17 -5.07
N SER A 109 12.07 3.59 -5.13
CA SER A 109 13.24 4.27 -5.71
C SER A 109 13.01 4.65 -7.17
N ALA A 110 12.49 3.71 -7.98
CA ALA A 110 12.14 3.93 -9.38
C ALA A 110 11.04 4.99 -9.58
N ALA A 111 10.11 5.11 -8.62
CA ALA A 111 9.04 6.09 -8.63
C ALA A 111 9.47 7.51 -8.21
N GLY A 112 10.76 7.76 -7.99
CA GLY A 112 11.30 9.07 -7.59
C GLY A 112 11.58 9.19 -6.08
N GLY A 113 11.53 8.09 -5.34
CA GLY A 113 11.88 8.02 -3.92
C GLY A 113 10.76 8.46 -2.97
N ALA A 114 10.96 8.15 -1.68
CA ALA A 114 9.93 8.32 -0.66
C ALA A 114 9.59 9.79 -0.33
N SER A 115 10.50 10.75 -0.56
CA SER A 115 10.29 12.15 -0.14
C SER A 115 9.71 13.07 -1.22
N GLY A 116 9.68 12.63 -2.48
CA GLY A 116 9.24 13.48 -3.60
C GLY A 116 8.74 12.73 -4.82
N GLY A 117 8.88 11.41 -4.86
CA GLY A 117 8.36 10.56 -5.92
C GLY A 117 6.87 10.30 -5.82
N ILE A 118 6.36 9.52 -6.76
CA ILE A 118 4.97 9.10 -6.83
C ILE A 118 4.67 8.16 -5.65
N PRO A 119 3.58 8.39 -4.88
CA PRO A 119 3.18 7.49 -3.81
C PRO A 119 2.92 6.06 -4.31
N VAL A 120 3.42 5.06 -3.58
CA VAL A 120 3.25 3.64 -3.91
C VAL A 120 2.49 2.95 -2.78
N ILE A 121 1.28 2.45 -3.06
CA ILE A 121 0.58 1.53 -2.16
C ILE A 121 1.21 0.15 -2.34
N VAL A 122 1.54 -0.53 -1.24
CA VAL A 122 2.16 -1.86 -1.29
C VAL A 122 1.20 -2.88 -0.70
N ASP A 123 1.04 -4.00 -1.40
CA ASP A 123 0.31 -5.16 -0.90
C ASP A 123 1.01 -5.75 0.33
N GLY A 124 0.27 -5.88 1.43
CA GLY A 124 0.78 -6.40 2.69
C GLY A 124 0.35 -7.84 2.97
N ASP A 125 -0.27 -8.51 1.99
CA ASP A 125 -0.90 -9.83 2.14
C ASP A 125 -1.83 -9.85 3.37
N THR A 126 -1.70 -10.90 4.19
CA THR A 126 -2.35 -11.04 5.49
C THR A 126 -1.44 -10.61 6.64
N GLY A 127 -0.30 -9.96 6.34
CA GLY A 127 0.70 -9.51 7.32
C GLY A 127 1.67 -10.58 7.81
N TYR A 128 1.88 -11.62 7.00
CA TYR A 128 2.99 -12.60 7.13
C TYR A 128 3.05 -13.34 8.48
N GLY A 129 1.90 -13.53 9.13
CA GLY A 129 1.76 -14.27 10.38
C GLY A 129 0.75 -13.64 11.35
N GLY A 130 0.92 -13.90 12.66
CA GLY A 130 0.08 -13.33 13.70
C GLY A 130 0.29 -11.81 13.94
N GLY A 131 -0.44 -11.22 14.89
CA GLY A 131 -0.47 -9.76 15.10
C GLY A 131 0.88 -9.05 15.27
N ALA A 132 1.90 -9.72 15.83
CA ALA A 132 3.25 -9.15 15.90
C ALA A 132 3.92 -9.02 14.52
N HIS A 133 3.66 -9.95 13.60
CA HIS A 133 4.14 -9.93 12.22
C HIS A 133 3.47 -8.81 11.42
N ILE A 134 2.16 -8.61 11.61
CA ILE A 134 1.43 -7.47 10.99
C ILE A 134 2.10 -6.15 11.35
N ARG A 135 2.44 -5.93 12.63
CA ARG A 135 3.13 -4.71 13.07
C ARG A 135 4.54 -4.59 12.47
N ARG A 136 5.27 -5.71 12.40
CA ARG A 136 6.59 -5.74 11.78
C ARG A 136 6.52 -5.42 10.29
N ALA A 137 5.58 -6.02 9.56
CA ALA A 137 5.34 -5.80 8.14
C ALA A 137 5.00 -4.33 7.85
N GLY A 138 4.06 -3.75 8.60
CA GLY A 138 3.71 -2.33 8.44
C GLY A 138 4.90 -1.39 8.63
N ARG A 139 5.77 -1.65 9.63
CA ARG A 139 6.99 -0.85 9.83
C ARG A 139 8.01 -1.06 8.71
N GLY A 140 8.26 -2.31 8.31
CA GLY A 140 9.22 -2.64 7.27
C GLY A 140 8.85 -2.06 5.91
N LEU A 141 7.58 -2.18 5.51
CA LEU A 141 7.07 -1.63 4.26
C LEU A 141 7.10 -0.09 4.25
N ALA A 142 6.78 0.58 5.35
CA ALA A 142 6.92 2.03 5.40
C ALA A 142 8.37 2.49 5.44
N ALA A 143 9.28 1.74 6.08
CA ALA A 143 10.71 1.99 6.00
C ALA A 143 11.24 1.80 4.57
N ALA A 144 10.63 0.91 3.78
CA ALA A 144 10.86 0.78 2.34
C ALA A 144 10.27 1.94 1.51
N GLY A 145 9.53 2.86 2.14
CA GLY A 145 8.95 4.04 1.51
C GLY A 145 7.54 3.85 0.94
N ALA A 146 6.85 2.79 1.33
CA ALA A 146 5.43 2.59 0.98
C ALA A 146 4.57 3.76 1.48
N GLY A 147 3.58 4.16 0.68
CA GLY A 147 2.60 5.21 0.98
C GLY A 147 1.50 4.80 1.97
N GLY A 148 1.71 3.74 2.75
CA GLY A 148 0.83 3.30 3.83
C GLY A 148 1.29 3.79 5.20
N ARG A 149 0.37 3.89 6.16
CA ARG A 149 0.65 4.33 7.54
C ARG A 149 1.38 3.23 8.33
N SER A 150 2.53 3.55 8.95
CA SER A 150 3.28 2.63 9.82
C SER A 150 3.17 2.86 11.32
N SER A 151 2.34 3.80 11.78
CA SER A 151 2.15 4.01 13.22
C SER A 151 1.25 2.92 13.80
N TRP A 152 1.87 1.88 14.34
CA TRP A 152 1.37 1.18 15.51
C TRP A 152 1.98 1.82 16.76
#